data_AF-A0A537I7K5-F1
#
_entry.id   AF-A0A537I7K5-F1
#
_cell.length_a   1.000
_cell.length_b   1.000
_cell.length_c   1.000
_cell.angle_alpha   90.00
_cell.angle_beta   90.00
_cell.angle_gamma   90.00
#
_symmetry.space_group_name_H-M   'P 1'
#
loop_
_entity.id
_entity.type
_entity.pdbx_description
1 polymer ?
#
loop_
_entity_poly.entity_id
_entity_poly.type
_entity_poly.pdbx_seq_one_letter_code
_entity_poly.pdbx_strand_id
1 'polypeptide(L)'
;MLSFHRKSLYTVITIIGLGYFVAYATVQFMADWIGGTIPFFDYYHVPFIVLFLLSVFLVWTRPRIGYLLSIIVGLVAVAIFTPFTFVKGLSSPADTGLFVYVMTVFPLILAAVSYSAIGLLEMRKPARASSLTFSILRSTIAVLVLGFIIGGFTVGALAAGTENQLLSSAGTSADITIPRGAGTPGSTGYLPANFTITAGKTVTWANKDSTPHTATSTTGLFDSGIMNSGQTFSYTFPQTGVYSYYCTLHSWMKGNVTVKA
;
A
#
# COMPACT_ATOMS: atom_id res chain seq x y z
N MET A 1 -50.12 0.07 3.45
CA MET A 1 -49.23 -0.16 2.27
C MET A 1 -47.92 0.57 2.52
N LEU A 2 -46.85 -0.14 2.89
CA LEU A 2 -45.51 0.46 2.95
C LEU A 2 -45.01 0.61 1.51
N SER A 3 -45.15 1.81 0.95
CA SER A 3 -44.48 2.18 -0.29
C SER A 3 -42.97 2.14 -0.02
N PHE A 4 -42.29 1.09 -0.48
CA PHE A 4 -40.84 1.09 -0.55
C PHE A 4 -40.45 2.10 -1.63
N HIS A 5 -40.28 3.36 -1.23
CA HIS A 5 -39.70 4.37 -2.09
C HIS A 5 -38.30 3.92 -2.49
N ARG A 6 -38.12 3.65 -3.78
CA ARG A 6 -36.82 3.31 -4.37
C ARG A 6 -35.84 4.44 -4.03
N LYS A 7 -34.77 4.12 -3.30
CA LYS A 7 -33.75 5.11 -2.92
C LYS A 7 -33.08 5.68 -4.18
N SER A 8 -32.70 6.95 -4.12
CA SER A 8 -31.99 7.60 -5.23
C SER A 8 -30.65 6.91 -5.49
N LEU A 9 -30.20 6.92 -6.75
CA LEU A 9 -28.89 6.40 -7.13
C LEU A 9 -27.77 7.05 -6.31
N TYR A 10 -27.90 8.33 -5.98
CA TYR A 10 -26.96 9.08 -5.14
C TYR A 10 -26.86 8.52 -3.72
N THR A 11 -27.99 8.10 -3.13
CA THR A 11 -28.03 7.43 -1.83
C THR A 11 -27.25 6.13 -1.87
N VAL A 12 -27.51 5.30 -2.89
CA VAL A 12 -26.89 3.97 -3.04
C VAL A 12 -25.38 4.10 -3.23
N ILE A 13 -24.93 4.96 -4.16
CA ILE A 13 -23.50 5.13 -4.44
C ILE A 13 -22.76 5.70 -3.23
N THR A 14 -23.36 6.66 -2.52
CA THR A 14 -22.77 7.20 -1.28
C THR A 14 -22.61 6.10 -0.24
N ILE A 15 -23.65 5.30 0.00
CA ILE A 15 -23.60 4.20 0.98
C ILE A 15 -22.54 3.17 0.59
N ILE A 16 -22.46 2.78 -0.68
CA ILE A 16 -21.45 1.82 -1.15
C ILE A 16 -20.03 2.36 -0.94
N GLY A 17 -19.76 3.60 -1.34
CA GLY A 17 -18.43 4.20 -1.20
C GLY A 17 -17.98 4.32 0.26
N LEU A 18 -18.86 4.81 1.14
CA LEU A 18 -18.55 4.92 2.57
C LEU A 18 -18.48 3.54 3.25
N GLY A 19 -19.37 2.62 2.88
CA GLY A 19 -19.38 1.25 3.40
C GLY A 19 -18.12 0.48 3.01
N TYR A 20 -17.59 0.71 1.81
CA TYR A 20 -16.32 0.12 1.38
C TYR A 20 -15.15 0.57 2.29
N PHE A 21 -15.04 1.87 2.59
CA PHE A 21 -14.04 2.35 3.55
C PHE A 21 -14.18 1.66 4.90
N VAL A 22 -15.40 1.61 5.44
CA VAL A 22 -15.67 0.97 6.74
C VAL A 22 -15.23 -0.49 6.73
N ALA A 23 -15.60 -1.24 5.69
CA ALA A 23 -15.23 -2.64 5.56
C ALA A 23 -13.71 -2.81 5.49
N TYR A 24 -13.03 -2.06 4.61
CA TYR A 24 -11.59 -2.14 4.45
C TYR A 24 -10.85 -1.80 5.76
N ALA A 25 -11.18 -0.65 6.37
CA ALA A 25 -10.53 -0.18 7.58
C ALA A 25 -10.77 -1.12 8.77
N THR A 26 -11.96 -1.73 8.86
CA THR A 26 -12.27 -2.72 9.89
C THR A 26 -11.46 -4.00 9.70
N VAL A 27 -11.40 -4.52 8.47
CA VAL A 27 -10.60 -5.72 8.16
C VAL A 27 -9.14 -5.49 8.49
N GLN A 28 -8.58 -4.33 8.12
CA GLN A 28 -7.19 -4.03 8.39
C GLN A 28 -6.91 -3.90 9.89
N PHE A 29 -7.74 -3.13 10.61
CA PHE A 29 -7.63 -3.02 12.07
C PHE A 29 -7.70 -4.39 12.76
N MET A 30 -8.57 -5.30 12.30
CA MET A 30 -8.66 -6.65 12.83
C MET A 30 -7.43 -7.50 12.49
N ALA A 31 -6.88 -7.38 11.28
CA ALA A 31 -5.67 -8.09 10.89
C ALA A 31 -4.48 -7.69 11.77
N ASP A 32 -4.30 -6.40 12.01
CA ASP A 32 -3.21 -5.87 12.86
C ASP A 32 -3.38 -6.26 14.32
N TRP A 33 -4.62 -6.23 14.83
CA TRP A 33 -4.92 -6.71 16.18
C TRP A 33 -4.61 -8.20 16.32
N ILE A 34 -5.07 -9.05 15.39
CA ILE A 34 -4.75 -10.49 15.41
C ILE A 34 -3.24 -10.73 15.32
N GLY A 35 -2.52 -9.89 14.57
CA GLY A 35 -1.06 -9.91 14.46
C GLY A 35 -0.32 -9.50 15.75
N GLY A 36 -1.03 -9.05 16.79
CA GLY A 36 -0.45 -8.68 18.08
C GLY A 36 0.22 -7.31 18.12
N THR A 37 0.14 -6.54 17.04
CA THR A 37 0.68 -5.18 16.94
C THR A 37 -0.27 -4.30 16.15
N ILE A 38 -0.87 -3.30 16.80
CA ILE A 38 -1.66 -2.28 16.13
C ILE A 38 -0.75 -1.06 15.91
N PRO A 39 -0.37 -0.75 14.66
CA PRO A 39 0.36 0.47 14.36
C PRO A 39 -0.38 1.70 14.91
N PHE A 40 0.36 2.68 15.44
CA PHE A 40 -0.23 3.92 15.95
C PHE A 40 -1.15 4.60 14.92
N PHE A 41 -0.80 4.47 13.64
CA PHE A 41 -1.58 5.07 12.56
C PHE A 41 -2.98 4.44 12.40
N ASP A 42 -3.17 3.17 12.75
CA ASP A 42 -4.45 2.50 12.56
C ASP A 42 -5.51 2.92 13.58
N TYR A 43 -5.09 3.47 14.72
CA TYR A 43 -6.00 4.12 15.65
C TYR A 43 -6.70 5.35 15.04
N TYR A 44 -6.10 6.01 14.04
CA TYR A 44 -6.76 7.12 13.35
C TYR A 44 -7.94 6.66 12.51
N HIS A 45 -8.01 5.40 12.06
CA HIS A 45 -9.14 4.90 11.27
C HIS A 45 -10.42 4.71 12.10
N VAL A 46 -10.30 4.38 13.39
CA VAL A 46 -11.43 4.10 14.28
C VAL A 46 -12.48 5.23 14.32
N PRO A 47 -12.14 6.51 14.57
CA PRO A 47 -13.14 7.57 14.55
C PRO A 47 -13.81 7.73 13.18
N PHE A 48 -13.09 7.51 12.07
CA PHE A 48 -13.68 7.56 10.72
C PHE A 48 -14.60 6.39 10.43
N ILE A 49 -14.30 5.19 10.92
CA ILE A 49 -15.22 4.04 10.84
C ILE A 49 -16.56 4.40 11.49
N VAL A 50 -16.53 4.96 12.70
CA VAL A 50 -17.75 5.37 13.43
C VAL A 50 -18.50 6.48 12.67
N LEU A 51 -17.79 7.52 12.23
CA LEU A 51 -18.39 8.65 11.52
C LEU A 51 -18.96 8.27 10.15
N PHE A 52 -18.33 7.35 9.43
CA PHE A 52 -18.86 6.84 8.16
C PHE A 52 -20.02 5.87 8.35
N LEU A 53 -20.01 5.03 9.38
CA LEU A 53 -21.19 4.23 9.75
C LEU A 53 -22.38 5.14 10.10
N LEU A 54 -22.14 6.19 10.88
CA LEU A 54 -23.15 7.20 11.19
C LEU A 54 -23.63 7.91 9.91
N SER A 55 -22.71 8.26 9.01
CA SER A 55 -23.04 8.87 7.72
C SER A 55 -23.89 7.93 6.86
N VAL A 56 -23.55 6.65 6.76
CA VAL A 56 -24.35 5.64 6.03
C VAL A 56 -25.76 5.54 6.61
N PHE A 57 -25.87 5.43 7.95
CA PHE A 57 -27.16 5.39 8.63
C PHE A 57 -27.99 6.66 8.38
N LEU A 58 -27.37 7.84 8.46
CA LEU A 58 -28.05 9.11 8.22
C LEU A 58 -28.38 9.33 6.74
N VAL A 59 -27.55 8.89 5.79
CA VAL A 59 -27.88 8.95 4.36
C VAL A 59 -29.13 8.11 4.07
N TRP A 60 -29.29 7.00 4.77
CA TRP A 60 -30.48 6.16 4.65
C TRP A 60 -31.73 6.77 5.29
N THR A 61 -31.61 7.26 6.53
CA THR A 61 -32.75 7.67 7.37
C THR A 61 -33.08 9.16 7.30
N ARG A 62 -32.06 10.02 7.16
CA ARG A 62 -32.13 11.48 7.17
C ARG A 62 -31.22 12.06 6.07
N PRO A 63 -31.52 11.85 4.76
CA PRO A 63 -30.56 12.05 3.67
C PRO A 63 -29.88 13.42 3.62
N ARG A 64 -30.57 14.51 3.98
CA ARG A 64 -29.98 15.86 4.05
C ARG A 64 -28.82 15.94 5.04
N ILE A 65 -29.01 15.41 6.24
CA ILE A 65 -27.99 15.40 7.29
C ILE A 65 -26.88 14.41 6.91
N GLY A 66 -27.28 13.24 6.41
CA GLY A 66 -26.35 12.22 5.96
C GLY A 66 -25.39 12.70 4.88
N TYR A 67 -25.87 13.37 3.84
CA TYR A 67 -25.02 13.91 2.78
C TYR A 67 -24.11 15.04 3.24
N LEU A 68 -24.56 15.89 4.18
CA LEU A 68 -23.68 16.93 4.73
C LEU A 68 -22.55 16.30 5.55
N LEU A 69 -22.89 15.32 6.38
CA LEU A 69 -21.91 14.61 7.20
C LEU A 69 -20.91 13.83 6.31
N SER A 70 -21.39 13.11 5.28
CA SER A 70 -20.51 12.38 4.37
C SER A 70 -19.54 13.28 3.61
N ILE A 71 -19.98 14.47 3.18
CA ILE A 71 -19.09 15.46 2.54
C ILE A 71 -18.02 15.92 3.52
N ILE A 72 -18.41 16.34 4.73
CA ILE A 72 -17.48 16.87 5.73
C ILE A 72 -16.46 15.79 6.13
N VAL A 73 -16.95 14.62 6.56
CA VAL A 73 -16.10 13.52 7.01
C VAL A 73 -15.25 12.99 5.86
N GLY A 74 -15.80 12.89 4.65
CA GLY A 74 -15.06 12.44 3.46
C GLY A 74 -13.92 13.38 3.08
N LEU A 75 -14.15 14.69 3.06
CA LEU A 75 -13.11 15.68 2.77
C LEU A 75 -12.04 15.70 3.87
N VAL A 76 -12.42 15.60 5.14
CA VAL A 76 -11.49 15.52 6.27
C VAL A 76 -10.66 14.24 6.20
N ALA A 77 -11.27 13.09 5.87
CA ALA A 77 -10.56 11.83 5.68
C ALA A 77 -9.53 11.95 4.54
N VAL A 78 -9.92 12.48 3.39
CA VAL A 78 -8.99 12.71 2.27
C VAL A 78 -7.84 13.63 2.71
N ALA A 79 -8.13 14.74 3.37
CA ALA A 79 -7.09 15.69 3.81
C ALA A 79 -6.11 15.07 4.82
N ILE A 80 -6.59 14.23 5.74
CA ILE A 80 -5.76 13.60 6.77
C ILE A 80 -4.97 12.42 6.21
N PHE A 81 -5.59 11.52 5.43
CA PHE A 81 -4.94 10.28 5.01
C PHE A 81 -4.05 10.46 3.77
N THR A 82 -4.40 11.35 2.83
CA THR A 82 -3.66 11.51 1.56
C THR A 82 -2.16 11.78 1.75
N PRO A 83 -1.72 12.72 2.61
CA PRO A 83 -0.30 13.06 2.73
C PRO A 83 0.57 11.89 3.20
N PHE A 84 0.01 10.95 3.96
CA PHE A 84 0.77 9.85 4.56
C PHE A 84 0.74 8.56 3.74
N THR A 85 -0.39 8.26 3.09
CA THR A 85 -0.60 6.96 2.44
C THR A 85 -0.56 7.02 0.92
N PHE A 86 -0.95 8.14 0.30
CA PHE A 86 -1.14 8.19 -1.14
C PHE A 86 0.17 8.01 -1.92
N VAL A 87 1.16 8.88 -1.67
CA VAL A 87 2.46 8.80 -2.37
C VAL A 87 3.15 7.47 -2.09
N LYS A 88 3.12 7.01 -0.84
CA LYS A 88 3.72 5.74 -0.43
C LYS A 88 3.09 4.56 -1.18
N GLY A 89 1.76 4.50 -1.23
CA GLY A 89 1.04 3.43 -1.94
C GLY A 89 1.31 3.43 -3.43
N LEU A 90 1.41 4.60 -4.08
CA LEU A 90 1.80 4.66 -5.50
C LEU A 90 3.26 4.26 -5.73
N SER A 91 4.16 4.62 -4.81
CA SER A 91 5.60 4.36 -4.94
C SER A 91 5.98 2.91 -4.63
N SER A 92 5.12 2.15 -3.94
CA SER A 92 5.36 0.75 -3.58
C SER A 92 4.16 -0.13 -3.95
N PRO A 93 3.93 -0.43 -5.25
CA PRO A 93 2.86 -1.33 -5.67
C PRO A 93 2.99 -2.75 -5.09
N ALA A 94 4.19 -3.14 -4.66
CA ALA A 94 4.46 -4.42 -4.01
C ALA A 94 3.84 -4.53 -2.60
N ASP A 95 3.65 -3.40 -1.90
CA ASP A 95 2.84 -3.35 -0.69
C ASP A 95 1.36 -3.42 -1.10
N THR A 96 0.88 -4.65 -1.32
CA THR A 96 -0.48 -4.90 -1.80
C THR A 96 -1.55 -4.30 -0.88
N GLY A 97 -1.30 -4.18 0.42
CA GLY A 97 -2.23 -3.57 1.36
C GLY A 97 -2.39 -2.08 1.06
N LEU A 98 -1.30 -1.33 1.16
CA LEU A 98 -1.29 0.11 0.94
C LEU A 98 -1.66 0.48 -0.50
N PHE A 99 -1.21 -0.30 -1.48
CA PHE A 99 -1.55 -0.08 -2.88
C PHE A 99 -3.05 -0.24 -3.14
N VAL A 100 -3.66 -1.33 -2.66
CA VAL A 100 -5.11 -1.56 -2.78
C VAL A 100 -5.88 -0.45 -2.07
N TYR A 101 -5.45 -0.04 -0.87
CA TYR A 101 -6.05 1.08 -0.16
C TYR A 101 -6.07 2.33 -1.03
N VAL A 102 -4.91 2.72 -1.59
CA VAL A 102 -4.83 3.95 -2.36
C VAL A 102 -5.66 3.90 -3.65
N MET A 103 -5.62 2.76 -4.35
CA MET A 103 -6.33 2.60 -5.61
C MET A 103 -7.84 2.53 -5.45
N THR A 104 -8.37 2.15 -4.27
CA THR A 104 -9.81 1.94 -4.07
C THR A 104 -10.44 2.96 -3.14
N VAL A 105 -9.86 3.21 -1.96
CA VAL A 105 -10.48 4.00 -0.90
C VAL A 105 -10.60 5.47 -1.29
N PHE A 106 -9.51 6.10 -1.75
CA PHE A 106 -9.54 7.52 -2.13
C PHE A 106 -10.56 7.84 -3.23
N PRO A 107 -10.55 7.17 -4.40
CA PRO A 107 -11.51 7.48 -5.45
C PRO A 107 -12.95 7.18 -5.03
N LEU A 108 -13.20 6.17 -4.17
CA LEU A 108 -14.53 5.87 -3.67
C LEU A 108 -15.03 6.89 -2.64
N ILE A 109 -14.16 7.44 -1.78
CA ILE A 109 -14.54 8.55 -0.89
C ILE A 109 -14.85 9.81 -1.73
N LEU A 110 -14.03 10.13 -2.73
CA LEU A 110 -14.28 11.28 -3.62
C LEU A 110 -15.58 11.11 -4.41
N ALA A 111 -15.89 9.87 -4.85
CA ALA A 111 -17.18 9.55 -5.44
C ALA A 111 -18.31 9.78 -4.44
N ALA A 112 -18.20 9.27 -3.21
CA ALA A 112 -19.22 9.45 -2.17
C ALA A 112 -19.47 10.92 -1.85
N VAL A 113 -18.41 11.74 -1.72
CA VAL A 113 -18.50 13.20 -1.53
C VAL A 113 -19.23 13.86 -2.70
N SER A 114 -18.84 13.52 -3.93
CA SER A 114 -19.44 14.11 -5.15
C SER A 114 -20.92 13.75 -5.30
N TYR A 115 -21.27 12.48 -5.10
CA TYR A 115 -22.65 11.99 -5.17
C TYR A 115 -23.51 12.51 -4.01
N SER A 116 -22.92 12.74 -2.83
CA SER A 116 -23.59 13.42 -1.71
C SER A 116 -23.90 14.88 -2.05
N ALA A 117 -22.97 15.60 -2.70
CA ALA A 117 -23.19 16.98 -3.12
C ALA A 117 -24.28 17.07 -4.19
N ILE A 118 -24.29 16.17 -5.17
CA ILE A 118 -25.35 16.09 -6.19
C ILE A 118 -26.69 15.71 -5.53
N GLY A 119 -26.71 14.79 -4.57
CA GLY A 119 -27.91 14.42 -3.82
C GLY A 119 -28.50 15.60 -3.02
N LEU A 120 -27.66 16.45 -2.42
CA LEU A 120 -28.09 17.70 -1.78
C LEU A 120 -28.67 18.69 -2.78
N LEU A 121 -28.04 18.82 -3.96
CA LEU A 121 -28.53 19.68 -5.03
C LEU A 121 -29.87 19.20 -5.57
N GLU A 122 -30.07 17.89 -5.74
CA GLU A 122 -31.33 17.30 -6.17
C GLU A 122 -32.46 17.62 -5.19
N MET A 123 -32.21 17.50 -3.88
CA MET A 123 -33.21 17.84 -2.86
C MET A 123 -33.55 19.33 -2.79
N ARG A 124 -32.64 20.23 -3.22
CA ARG A 124 -32.86 21.68 -3.21
C ARG A 124 -33.41 22.21 -4.54
N LYS A 125 -32.95 21.65 -5.66
CA LYS A 125 -33.18 22.12 -7.04
C LYS A 125 -33.29 20.92 -8.00
N PRO A 126 -34.40 20.17 -7.97
CA PRO A 126 -34.54 18.90 -8.71
C PRO A 126 -34.39 19.07 -10.23
N ALA A 127 -35.00 20.10 -10.81
CA ALA A 127 -34.91 20.39 -12.25
C ALA A 127 -33.46 20.64 -12.72
N ARG A 128 -32.60 21.20 -11.86
CA ARG A 128 -31.18 21.40 -12.17
C ARG A 128 -30.40 20.09 -12.07
N ALA A 129 -30.66 19.29 -11.03
CA ALA A 129 -29.99 18.00 -10.82
C ALA A 129 -30.37 16.95 -11.88
N SER A 130 -31.56 17.04 -12.48
CA SER A 130 -32.00 16.19 -13.58
C SER A 130 -31.55 16.68 -14.96
N SER A 131 -30.84 17.81 -15.06
CA SER A 131 -30.37 18.34 -16.34
C SER A 131 -29.37 17.40 -17.02
N LEU A 132 -29.27 17.50 -18.35
CA LEU A 132 -28.29 16.77 -19.15
C LEU A 132 -26.86 16.99 -18.62
N THR A 133 -26.52 18.22 -18.24
CA THR A 133 -25.22 18.57 -17.66
C THR A 133 -24.90 17.75 -16.41
N PHE A 134 -25.83 17.62 -15.48
CA PHE A 134 -25.63 16.82 -14.26
C PHE A 134 -25.64 15.32 -14.54
N SER A 135 -26.41 14.87 -15.56
CA SER A 135 -26.37 13.48 -16.01
C SER A 135 -25.02 13.12 -16.63
N ILE A 136 -24.41 14.03 -17.39
CA ILE A 136 -23.04 13.85 -17.91
C ILE A 136 -22.05 13.85 -16.76
N LEU A 137 -22.13 14.83 -15.86
CA LEU A 137 -21.21 14.96 -14.72
C LEU A 137 -21.14 13.68 -13.87
N ARG A 138 -22.27 13.10 -13.48
CA ARG A 138 -22.28 11.86 -12.66
C ARG A 138 -21.65 10.68 -13.41
N SER A 139 -21.92 10.55 -14.71
CA SER A 139 -21.35 9.49 -15.55
C SER A 139 -19.84 9.70 -15.71
N THR A 140 -19.39 10.93 -15.91
CA THR A 140 -17.96 11.27 -15.95
C THR A 140 -17.27 10.92 -14.64
N ILE A 141 -17.85 11.27 -13.48
CA ILE A 141 -17.29 10.88 -12.17
C ILE A 141 -17.18 9.36 -12.06
N ALA A 142 -18.23 8.62 -12.43
CA ALA A 142 -18.21 7.16 -12.37
C ALA A 142 -17.12 6.55 -13.29
N VAL A 143 -17.00 7.05 -14.52
CA VAL A 143 -15.97 6.61 -15.48
C VAL A 143 -14.57 6.95 -14.99
N LEU A 144 -14.35 8.14 -14.40
CA LEU A 144 -13.06 8.53 -13.87
C LEU A 144 -12.66 7.66 -12.67
N VAL A 145 -13.59 7.36 -11.76
CA VAL A 145 -13.36 6.49 -10.60
C VAL A 145 -13.04 5.07 -11.05
N LEU A 146 -13.85 4.50 -11.94
CA LEU A 146 -13.62 3.16 -12.47
C LEU A 146 -12.32 3.10 -13.28
N GLY A 147 -12.07 4.10 -14.13
CA GLY A 147 -10.85 4.20 -14.93
C GLY A 147 -9.59 4.33 -14.08
N PHE A 148 -9.65 5.11 -12.99
CA PHE A 148 -8.55 5.22 -12.04
C PHE A 148 -8.29 3.90 -11.32
N ILE A 149 -9.34 3.23 -10.82
CA ILE A 149 -9.22 1.93 -10.14
C ILE A 149 -8.63 0.89 -11.11
N ILE A 150 -9.25 0.70 -12.28
CA ILE A 150 -8.83 -0.30 -13.27
C ILE A 150 -7.43 0.00 -13.81
N GLY A 151 -7.17 1.25 -14.17
CA GLY A 151 -5.86 1.69 -14.66
C GLY A 151 -4.78 1.50 -13.61
N GLY A 152 -5.06 1.88 -12.36
CA GLY A 152 -4.20 1.65 -11.20
C GLY A 152 -3.85 0.18 -11.05
N PHE A 153 -4.86 -0.70 -10.94
CA PHE A 153 -4.62 -2.15 -10.83
C PHE A 153 -3.88 -2.75 -12.03
N THR A 154 -4.13 -2.25 -13.25
CA THR A 154 -3.41 -2.71 -14.45
C THR A 154 -1.93 -2.35 -14.35
N VAL A 155 -1.61 -1.09 -14.02
CA VAL A 155 -0.23 -0.63 -13.83
C VAL A 155 0.44 -1.37 -12.67
N GLY A 156 -0.25 -1.54 -11.55
CA GLY A 156 0.26 -2.29 -10.39
C GLY A 156 0.57 -3.75 -10.71
N ALA A 157 -0.31 -4.43 -11.47
CA ALA A 157 -0.09 -5.80 -11.89
C ALA A 157 1.10 -5.92 -12.86
N LEU A 158 1.23 -4.99 -13.81
CA LEU A 158 2.39 -4.93 -14.70
C LEU A 158 3.69 -4.69 -13.93
N ALA A 159 3.70 -3.70 -13.01
CA ALA A 159 4.85 -3.38 -12.18
C ALA A 159 5.28 -4.57 -11.31
N ALA A 160 4.32 -5.23 -10.64
CA ALA A 160 4.58 -6.43 -9.84
C ALA A 160 5.11 -7.59 -10.71
N GLY A 161 4.60 -7.73 -11.94
CA GLY A 161 5.09 -8.71 -12.91
C GLY A 161 6.54 -8.43 -13.32
N THR A 162 6.87 -7.18 -13.64
CA THR A 162 8.24 -6.76 -13.95
C THR A 162 9.18 -6.97 -12.78
N GLU A 163 8.78 -6.60 -11.56
CA GLU A 163 9.58 -6.82 -10.35
C GLU A 163 9.85 -8.31 -10.13
N ASN A 164 8.84 -9.18 -10.26
CA ASN A 164 9.03 -10.62 -10.15
C ASN A 164 10.00 -11.18 -11.21
N GLN A 165 9.98 -10.65 -12.44
CA GLN A 165 10.94 -11.04 -13.48
C GLN A 165 12.36 -10.56 -13.16
N LEU A 166 12.51 -9.32 -12.66
CA LEU A 166 13.79 -8.79 -12.21
C LEU A 166 14.33 -9.61 -11.04
N LEU A 167 13.51 -9.95 -10.04
CA LEU A 167 13.89 -10.79 -8.90
C LEU A 167 14.27 -12.22 -9.31
N SER A 168 13.58 -12.77 -10.30
CA SER A 168 13.87 -14.12 -10.83
C SER A 168 15.16 -14.18 -11.64
N SER A 169 15.54 -13.07 -12.28
CA SER A 169 16.76 -12.95 -13.08
C SER A 169 17.95 -12.36 -12.30
N ALA A 170 17.68 -11.63 -11.22
CA ALA A 170 18.69 -11.06 -10.36
C ALA A 170 19.46 -12.17 -9.63
N GLY A 171 20.78 -12.17 -9.78
CA GLY A 171 21.64 -13.06 -9.01
C GLY A 171 21.33 -14.54 -9.21
N THR A 172 20.96 -14.98 -10.41
CA THR A 172 20.89 -16.43 -10.75
C THR A 172 22.23 -17.13 -10.48
N SER A 173 23.33 -16.36 -10.49
CA SER A 173 24.69 -16.79 -10.12
C SER A 173 25.22 -16.13 -8.85
N ALA A 174 24.37 -15.52 -8.01
CA ALA A 174 24.83 -14.90 -6.77
C ALA A 174 25.13 -15.97 -5.72
N ASP A 175 26.23 -15.76 -5.01
CA ASP A 175 26.70 -16.64 -3.94
C ASP A 175 25.84 -16.52 -2.68
N ILE A 176 25.42 -15.29 -2.38
CA ILE A 176 24.61 -14.95 -1.22
C ILE A 176 23.40 -14.15 -1.70
N THR A 177 22.21 -14.58 -1.30
CA THR A 177 20.95 -13.91 -1.65
C THR A 177 20.32 -13.29 -0.42
N ILE A 178 19.59 -12.21 -0.61
CA ILE A 178 18.73 -11.61 0.40
C ILE A 178 17.29 -11.96 -0.03
N PRO A 179 16.68 -13.03 0.49
CA PRO A 179 15.39 -13.53 0.03
C PRO A 179 14.26 -12.58 0.40
N ARG A 180 13.11 -12.74 -0.27
CA ARG A 180 11.89 -11.98 0.02
C ARG A 180 11.50 -12.09 1.50
N GLY A 181 11.22 -10.95 2.13
CA GLY A 181 10.90 -10.86 3.56
C GLY A 181 12.10 -10.79 4.49
N ALA A 182 13.33 -10.69 3.98
CA ALA A 182 14.52 -10.49 4.81
C ALA A 182 14.44 -9.19 5.65
N GLY A 183 13.75 -8.16 5.16
CA GLY A 183 13.43 -6.93 5.89
C GLY A 183 12.46 -7.08 7.06
N THR A 184 11.92 -8.27 7.33
CA THR A 184 11.05 -8.53 8.49
C THR A 184 11.88 -8.99 9.70
N PRO A 185 11.67 -8.42 10.90
CA PRO A 185 12.30 -8.91 12.13
C PRO A 185 12.04 -10.41 12.35
N GLY A 186 13.09 -11.15 12.72
CA GLY A 186 13.03 -12.60 12.92
C GLY A 186 13.20 -13.44 11.64
N SER A 187 13.39 -12.81 10.47
CA SER A 187 13.78 -13.51 9.24
C SER A 187 15.22 -14.04 9.31
N THR A 188 15.58 -14.90 8.36
CA THR A 188 16.95 -15.43 8.23
C THR A 188 17.95 -14.39 7.71
N GLY A 189 17.49 -13.27 7.15
CA GLY A 189 18.38 -12.28 6.51
C GLY A 189 19.11 -12.87 5.31
N TYR A 190 20.45 -12.83 5.31
CA TYR A 190 21.28 -13.36 4.22
C TYR A 190 21.19 -14.90 4.09
N LEU A 191 21.16 -15.40 2.86
CA LEU A 191 21.09 -16.83 2.55
C LEU A 191 22.17 -17.24 1.53
N PRO A 192 23.17 -18.05 1.92
CA PRO A 192 23.44 -18.50 3.29
C PRO A 192 24.01 -17.36 4.16
N ALA A 193 23.68 -17.38 5.46
CA ALA A 193 24.23 -16.40 6.41
C ALA A 193 25.73 -16.60 6.66
N ASN A 194 26.23 -17.83 6.52
CA ASN A 194 27.65 -18.15 6.58
C ASN A 194 28.06 -18.77 5.25
N PHE A 195 28.95 -18.08 4.51
CA PHE A 195 29.43 -18.52 3.21
C PHE A 195 30.93 -18.78 3.26
N THR A 196 31.42 -19.82 2.59
CA THR A 196 32.85 -20.19 2.61
C THR A 196 33.43 -20.20 1.20
N ILE A 197 34.59 -19.55 1.04
CA ILE A 197 35.35 -19.49 -0.22
C ILE A 197 36.84 -19.71 0.04
N THR A 198 37.64 -19.84 -1.02
CA THR A 198 39.10 -19.77 -0.95
C THR A 198 39.59 -18.34 -1.16
N ALA A 199 40.80 -18.03 -0.68
CA ALA A 199 41.40 -16.72 -0.89
C ALA A 199 41.48 -16.35 -2.39
N GLY A 200 41.29 -15.06 -2.68
CA GLY A 200 41.26 -14.51 -4.03
C GLY A 200 39.93 -14.67 -4.77
N LYS A 201 38.90 -15.28 -4.16
CA LYS A 201 37.57 -15.41 -4.78
C LYS A 201 36.70 -14.17 -4.54
N THR A 202 35.81 -13.94 -5.50
CA THR A 202 34.77 -12.91 -5.43
C THR A 202 33.49 -13.53 -4.88
N VAL A 203 32.85 -12.85 -3.93
CA VAL A 203 31.49 -13.16 -3.47
C VAL A 203 30.55 -12.14 -4.06
N THR A 204 29.42 -12.61 -4.60
CA THR A 204 28.34 -11.76 -5.12
C THR A 204 27.10 -11.89 -4.25
N TRP A 205 26.62 -10.75 -3.75
CA TRP A 205 25.32 -10.61 -3.10
C TRP A 205 24.26 -10.20 -4.11
N ALA A 206 23.04 -10.69 -3.95
CA ALA A 206 21.88 -10.22 -4.70
C ALA A 206 20.72 -9.90 -3.76
N ASN A 207 20.15 -8.71 -3.90
CA ASN A 207 18.91 -8.36 -3.22
C ASN A 207 17.72 -8.97 -3.97
N LYS A 208 17.17 -10.07 -3.43
CA LYS A 208 15.94 -10.72 -3.90
C LYS A 208 14.72 -10.36 -3.03
N ASP A 209 14.84 -9.33 -2.21
CA ASP A 209 13.77 -8.77 -1.41
C ASP A 209 13.21 -7.49 -2.08
N SER A 210 11.96 -7.17 -1.78
CA SER A 210 11.35 -5.91 -2.23
C SER A 210 11.82 -4.70 -1.41
N THR A 211 12.39 -4.95 -0.22
CA THR A 211 12.96 -3.92 0.65
C THR A 211 14.41 -3.63 0.27
N PRO A 212 14.89 -2.37 0.35
CA PRO A 212 16.31 -2.07 0.15
C PRO A 212 17.18 -2.71 1.23
N HIS A 213 18.39 -3.15 0.86
CA HIS A 213 19.34 -3.77 1.78
C HIS A 213 20.78 -3.32 1.50
N THR A 214 21.69 -3.64 2.40
CA THR A 214 23.13 -3.45 2.22
C THR A 214 23.90 -4.72 2.58
N ALA A 215 25.14 -4.83 2.13
CA ALA A 215 26.14 -5.74 2.64
C ALA A 215 27.34 -4.89 3.07
N THR A 216 27.46 -4.63 4.38
CA THR A 216 28.44 -3.69 4.93
C THR A 216 29.35 -4.39 5.93
N SER A 217 30.65 -4.31 5.70
CA SER A 217 31.67 -4.90 6.55
C SER A 217 31.68 -4.25 7.94
N THR A 218 31.79 -5.07 8.99
CA THR A 218 31.96 -4.59 10.38
C THR A 218 33.27 -3.85 10.63
N THR A 219 34.27 -4.05 9.76
CA THR A 219 35.59 -3.40 9.84
C THR A 219 35.79 -2.32 8.78
N GLY A 220 34.78 -2.06 7.93
CA GLY A 220 34.84 -1.07 6.86
C GLY A 220 35.56 -1.53 5.59
N LEU A 221 35.84 -2.83 5.42
CA LEU A 221 36.56 -3.36 4.25
C LEU A 221 35.77 -3.27 2.94
N PHE A 222 34.44 -3.32 3.02
CA PHE A 222 33.54 -3.16 1.89
C PHE A 222 32.19 -2.60 2.34
N ASP A 223 31.51 -1.91 1.44
CA ASP A 223 30.14 -1.45 1.58
C ASP A 223 29.47 -1.46 0.20
N SER A 224 28.35 -2.17 0.08
CA SER A 224 27.58 -2.18 -1.15
C SER A 224 26.88 -0.86 -1.45
N GLY A 225 26.72 0.01 -0.45
CA GLY A 225 25.67 1.03 -0.46
C GLY A 225 24.27 0.38 -0.51
N ILE A 226 23.25 1.20 -0.78
CA ILE A 226 21.87 0.73 -0.88
C ILE A 226 21.69 -0.12 -2.14
N MET A 227 21.44 -1.42 -1.96
CA MET A 227 20.95 -2.32 -3.00
C MET A 227 19.43 -2.33 -2.97
N ASN A 228 18.81 -1.72 -3.98
CA ASN A 228 17.39 -1.86 -4.26
C ASN A 228 17.05 -3.28 -4.75
N SER A 229 15.75 -3.58 -4.83
CA SER A 229 15.22 -4.85 -5.36
C SER A 229 15.89 -5.22 -6.69
N GLY A 230 16.42 -6.44 -6.78
CA GLY A 230 17.11 -7.00 -7.94
C GLY A 230 18.57 -6.58 -8.14
N GLN A 231 19.11 -5.64 -7.34
CA GLN A 231 20.50 -5.21 -7.48
C GLN A 231 21.48 -6.23 -6.88
N THR A 232 22.70 -6.22 -7.42
CA THR A 232 23.80 -7.06 -6.96
C THR A 232 25.00 -6.24 -6.54
N PHE A 233 25.83 -6.82 -5.67
CA PHE A 233 27.11 -6.27 -5.26
C PHE A 233 28.15 -7.40 -5.22
N SER A 234 29.40 -7.11 -5.57
CA SER A 234 30.46 -8.10 -5.54
C SER A 234 31.71 -7.56 -4.84
N TYR A 235 32.38 -8.42 -4.07
CA TYR A 235 33.65 -8.09 -3.43
C TYR A 235 34.61 -9.28 -3.48
N THR A 236 35.89 -9.01 -3.79
CA THR A 236 36.95 -10.02 -3.84
C THR A 236 37.69 -10.06 -2.52
N PHE A 237 37.79 -11.24 -1.91
CA PHE A 237 38.44 -11.42 -0.61
C PHE A 237 39.89 -11.92 -0.79
N PRO A 238 40.91 -11.07 -0.57
CA PRO A 238 42.28 -11.42 -0.91
C PRO A 238 43.00 -12.28 0.15
N GLN A 239 42.53 -12.29 1.40
CA GLN A 239 43.23 -12.91 2.53
C GLN A 239 42.34 -13.92 3.24
N THR A 240 42.96 -14.88 3.91
CA THR A 240 42.25 -15.85 4.76
C THR A 240 41.72 -15.17 6.01
N GLY A 241 40.59 -15.66 6.53
CA GLY A 241 39.96 -15.09 7.72
C GLY A 241 38.45 -15.18 7.71
N VAL A 242 37.83 -14.65 8.76
CA VAL A 242 36.37 -14.53 8.87
C VAL A 242 36.00 -13.06 8.75
N TYR A 243 35.15 -12.75 7.78
CA TYR A 243 34.69 -11.41 7.46
C TYR A 243 33.23 -11.26 7.84
N SER A 244 32.96 -10.67 9.00
CA SER A 244 31.60 -10.38 9.45
C SER A 244 31.06 -9.09 8.82
N TYR A 245 29.81 -9.15 8.40
CA TYR A 245 29.09 -8.03 7.77
C TYR A 245 27.63 -7.99 8.22
N TYR A 246 26.97 -6.86 7.97
CA TYR A 246 25.61 -6.60 8.42
C TYR A 246 24.86 -5.70 7.43
N CYS A 247 23.53 -5.61 7.61
CA CYS A 247 22.72 -4.63 6.90
C CYS A 247 22.57 -3.38 7.77
N THR A 248 22.93 -2.21 7.22
CA THR A 248 22.76 -0.92 7.89
C THR A 248 21.30 -0.53 8.16
N LEU A 249 20.35 -1.09 7.40
CA LEU A 249 18.92 -0.81 7.52
C LEU A 249 18.19 -1.75 8.48
N HIS A 250 18.73 -2.95 8.70
CA HIS A 250 18.07 -4.05 9.41
C HIS A 250 19.01 -4.67 10.43
N SER A 251 18.89 -4.28 11.70
CA SER A 251 19.85 -4.60 12.77
C SER A 251 19.99 -6.10 13.09
N TRP A 252 18.99 -6.92 12.73
CA TRP A 252 19.04 -8.37 12.91
C TRP A 252 19.79 -9.10 11.78
N MET A 253 19.99 -8.47 10.62
CA MET A 253 20.65 -9.10 9.48
C MET A 253 22.16 -9.08 9.64
N LYS A 254 22.74 -10.24 9.90
CA LYS A 254 24.20 -10.45 10.04
C LYS A 254 24.63 -11.64 9.20
N GLY A 255 25.82 -11.54 8.61
CA GLY A 255 26.41 -12.63 7.85
C GLY A 255 27.92 -12.69 8.02
N ASN A 256 28.50 -13.83 7.62
CA ASN A 256 29.93 -14.05 7.61
C ASN A 256 30.39 -14.65 6.27
N VAL A 257 31.51 -14.16 5.75
CA VAL A 257 32.27 -14.85 4.71
C VAL A 257 33.53 -15.43 5.35
N THR A 258 33.69 -16.75 5.31
CA THR A 258 34.90 -17.45 5.76
C THR A 258 35.79 -17.74 4.57
N VAL A 259 37.01 -17.21 4.60
CA VAL A 259 38.00 -17.37 3.53
C VAL A 259 39.07 -18.34 4.01
N LYS A 260 39.15 -19.48 3.35
CA LYS A 260 40.13 -20.54 3.62
C LYS A 260 41.32 -20.43 2.65
N ALA A 261 42.42 -21.06 3.05
CA ALA A 261 43.59 -21.25 2.19
C ALA A 261 43.25 -22.15 0.99
#